data_AF-A0A972D4Y7-F1
#
_entry.id   AF-A0A972D4Y7-F1
#
_cell.length_a   1.000
_cell.length_b   1.000
_cell.length_c   1.000
_cell.angle_alpha   90.00
_cell.angle_beta   90.00
_cell.angle_gamma   90.00
#
_symmetry.space_group_name_H-M   'P 1'
#
loop_
_entity.id
_entity.type
_entity.pdbx_description
1 polymer ?
#
loop_
_entity_poly.entity_id
_entity_poly.type
_entity_poly.pdbx_seq_one_letter_code
_entity_poly.pdbx_strand_id
1 'polypeptide(L)' 'MYTPADRMRLARAYVPFQIFSQRLSPMEGLMKGTIFPELYFPYRRHHK' A
#
# COMPACT_ATOMS: atom_id res chain seq x y z
N MET A 1 -17.57 -28.09 -18.84
CA MET A 1 -16.69 -28.74 -17.84
C MET A 1 -16.31 -27.69 -16.81
N TYR A 2 -16.31 -28.05 -15.53
CA TYR A 2 -15.85 -27.16 -14.44
C TYR A 2 -14.35 -27.38 -14.21
N THR A 3 -13.59 -26.30 -14.11
CA THR A 3 -12.16 -26.32 -13.77
C THR A 3 -11.98 -26.24 -12.24
N PRO A 4 -10.86 -26.72 -11.69
CA PRO A 4 -10.56 -26.53 -10.26
C PRO A 4 -10.59 -25.06 -9.81
N ALA A 5 -10.28 -24.13 -10.71
CA ALA A 5 -10.30 -22.68 -10.44
C ALA A 5 -11.71 -22.17 -10.11
N ASP A 6 -12.75 -22.79 -10.65
CA ASP A 6 -14.15 -22.39 -10.42
C ASP A 6 -14.62 -22.62 -8.98
N ARG A 7 -13.87 -23.40 -8.18
CA ARG A 7 -14.11 -23.60 -6.74
C ARG A 7 -13.22 -22.74 -5.85
N MET A 8 -12.26 -22.01 -6.41
CA MET A 8 -11.36 -21.17 -5.65
C MET A 8 -12.04 -19.85 -5.27
N ARG A 9 -11.74 -19.35 -4.07
CA ARG A 9 -12.18 -18.01 -3.66
C ARG A 9 -11.27 -16.98 -4.32
N LEU A 10 -11.84 -15.91 -4.85
CA LEU A 10 -11.08 -14.77 -5.35
C LEU A 10 -10.21 -14.18 -4.23
N ALA A 11 -9.02 -13.72 -4.62
CA ALA A 11 -8.15 -12.97 -3.72
C ALA A 11 -8.89 -11.73 -3.20
N ARG A 12 -8.74 -11.45 -1.90
CA ARG A 12 -9.33 -10.27 -1.26
C ARG A 12 -8.21 -9.31 -0.94
N ALA A 13 -8.27 -8.11 -1.51
CA ALA A 13 -7.45 -7.01 -1.06
C ALA A 13 -8.10 -6.39 0.18
N TYR A 14 -7.35 -6.29 1.27
CA TYR A 14 -7.71 -5.41 2.38
C TYR A 14 -6.95 -4.11 2.21
N VAL A 15 -7.69 -3.03 1.94
CA VAL A 15 -7.13 -1.68 1.84
C VAL A 15 -7.53 -0.93 3.12
N PRO A 16 -6.61 -0.70 4.06
CA PRO A 16 -6.92 0.06 5.27
C PRO A 16 -7.26 1.51 4.91
N PHE A 17 -8.11 2.15 5.71
CA PHE A 17 -8.33 3.59 5.60
C PHE A 17 -7.01 4.33 5.84
N GLN A 18 -6.55 5.05 4.82
CA GLN A 18 -5.32 5.82 4.90
C GLN A 18 -5.62 7.17 5.57
N ILE A 19 -5.10 7.39 6.78
CA ILE A 19 -5.21 8.67 7.47
C ILE A 19 -3.98 9.51 7.12
N PHE A 20 -4.19 10.55 6.34
CA PHE A 20 -3.13 11.47 5.93
C PHE A 20 -3.03 12.62 6.93
N SER A 21 -2.20 12.45 7.95
CA SER A 21 -2.11 13.40 9.06
C SER A 21 -1.16 14.57 8.77
N GLN A 22 -0.11 14.33 8.00
CA GLN A 22 0.96 15.27 7.72
C GLN A 22 1.27 15.33 6.22
N ARG A 23 1.84 16.45 5.79
CA ARG A 23 2.29 16.65 4.40
C ARG A 23 3.70 17.18 4.39
N LEU A 24 4.51 16.60 3.50
CA LEU A 24 5.84 17.09 3.18
C LEU A 24 5.74 18.38 2.35
N SER A 25 6.83 19.15 2.34
CA SER A 25 6.95 20.28 1.43
C SER A 25 6.92 19.79 -0.04
N PRO A 26 6.53 20.65 -1.01
CA PRO A 26 6.45 20.22 -2.41
C PRO A 26 7.76 19.64 -2.95
N MET A 27 8.91 20.26 -2.62
CA MET A 27 10.21 19.79 -3.09
C MET A 27 10.57 18.43 -2.51
N GLU A 28 10.32 18.22 -1.22
CA GLU A 28 10.60 16.95 -0.56
C GLU A 28 9.65 15.84 -1.05
N GLY A 29 8.37 16.16 -1.21
CA GLY A 29 7.39 15.21 -1.74
C GLY A 29 7.70 14.77 -3.17
N LEU A 30 8.17 15.69 -4.01
CA LEU A 30 8.65 15.38 -5.36
C LEU A 30 9.84 14.40 -5.32
N MET A 31 10.84 14.67 -4.48
CA MET A 31 12.01 13.81 -4.34
C MET A 31 11.67 12.41 -3.82
N LYS A 32 10.62 12.28 -2.99
CA LYS A 32 10.20 11.02 -2.38
C LYS A 32 9.12 10.27 -3.18
N GLY A 33 8.52 10.90 -4.19
CA GLY A 33 7.41 10.33 -4.98
C GLY A 33 6.07 10.29 -4.25
N THR A 34 5.95 10.97 -3.10
CA THR A 34 4.71 11.10 -2.31
C THR A 34 4.79 12.32 -1.40
N ILE A 35 3.68 13.05 -1.24
CA ILE A 35 3.59 14.15 -0.26
C ILE A 35 3.25 13.67 1.15
N PHE A 36 2.86 12.41 1.29
CA PHE A 36 2.46 11.82 2.57
C PHE A 36 3.61 11.03 3.17
N PRO A 37 4.17 11.46 4.32
CA PRO A 37 5.30 10.78 4.97
C PRO A 37 5.05 9.29 5.21
N GLU A 38 3.82 8.92 5.57
CA GLU A 38 3.41 7.55 5.89
C GLU A 38 3.47 6.60 4.68
N LEU A 39 3.52 7.14 3.46
CA LEU A 39 3.64 6.38 2.21
C LEU A 39 5.09 6.27 1.71
N TYR A 40 6.05 6.91 2.34
CA TYR A 40 7.46 6.82 1.95
C TYR A 40 8.10 5.58 2.59
N PHE A 41 8.27 4.51 1.79
CA PHE A 41 8.75 3.19 2.25
C PHE A 41 7.93 2.60 3.44
N PRO A 42 6.63 2.34 3.25
CA PRO A 42 5.75 1.91 4.35
C PRO A 42 6.02 0.49 4.84
N TYR A 43 6.67 -0.33 4.01
CA TYR A 43 6.96 -1.72 4.33
C TYR A 43 8.22 -1.82 5.19
N ARG A 44 8.03 -2.11 6.49
CA ARG A 44 9.13 -2.45 7.38
C ARG A 44 9.78 -3.76 6.93
N ARG A 45 11.11 -3.84 6.98
CA ARG A 45 11.80 -5.11 6.81
C ARG A 45 11.36 -6.06 7.92
N HIS A 46 10.87 -7.23 7.53
CA HIS A 46 10.63 -8.32 8.47
C HIS A 46 11.99 -8.78 8.99
N HIS A 47 12.27 -8.56 10.28
CA HIS A 47 13.33 -9.30 10.96
C HIS A 47 12.82 -10.74 11.12
N LYS A 48 13.58 -11.69 10.55
CA LYS A 48 13.34 -13.13 10.72
C LYS A 48 13.86 -13.60 12.06
#